data_AF-A0ABD7X1B4-F1
#
_entry.id   AF-A0ABD7X1B4-F1
#
_cell.length_a   1.000
_cell.length_b   1.000
_cell.length_c   1.000
_cell.angle_alpha   90.00
_cell.angle_beta   90.00
_cell.angle_gamma   90.00
#
_symmetry.space_group_name_H-M   'P 1'
#
loop_
_entity.id
_entity.type
_entity.pdbx_description
1 polymer ?
#
loop_
_entity_poly.entity_id
_entity_poly.type
_entity_poly.pdbx_seq_one_letter_code
_entity_poly.pdbx_strand_id
1 'polypeptide(L)'
;MFGLNDLPKFVWSFCLVLPLVSFVHQLGHSVMAIIFGGKVDFTIGRGKTILKMGKFKIKSVYFLDSFCKYENLKNDSRFSHAVVYAGGVLFNLLTIFIINGFIMANILPEDIFCYQFVYFSVYYVIFSLLPIQYTETSASDGRAIYNVLRYGKTCDPD
;
A
#
# COMPACT_ATOMS: atom_id res chain seq x y z
N MET A 1 23.74 -10.39 15.36
CA MET A 1 23.86 -11.38 14.27
C MET A 1 22.53 -12.12 14.18
N PHE A 2 21.99 -12.31 12.98
CA PHE A 2 20.74 -13.05 12.79
C PHE A 2 20.95 -14.53 13.15
N GLY A 3 20.20 -15.04 14.11
CA GLY A 3 20.27 -16.43 14.56
C GLY A 3 19.01 -17.23 14.25
N LEU A 4 19.05 -18.54 14.49
CA LEU A 4 17.87 -19.41 14.33
C LEU A 4 16.69 -18.99 15.23
N ASN A 5 16.98 -18.36 16.38
CA ASN A 5 15.96 -17.82 17.28
C ASN A 5 15.24 -16.58 16.73
N ASP A 6 15.77 -15.94 15.68
CA ASP A 6 15.14 -14.81 15.00
C ASP A 6 14.25 -15.25 13.83
N LEU A 7 14.35 -16.52 13.40
CA LEU A 7 13.52 -17.09 12.34
C LEU A 7 12.01 -16.95 12.64
N PRO A 8 11.51 -17.23 13.86
CA PRO A 8 10.09 -17.03 14.17
C PRO A 8 9.67 -15.55 14.11
N LYS A 9 10.52 -14.62 14.56
CA LYS A 9 10.26 -13.18 14.48
C LYS A 9 10.24 -12.71 13.03
N PHE A 10 11.11 -13.28 12.19
CA PHE A 10 11.14 -13.01 10.76
C PHE A 10 9.85 -13.50 10.07
N VAL A 11 9.41 -14.74 10.35
CA VAL A 11 8.16 -15.28 9.82
C VAL A 11 6.96 -14.45 10.29
N TRP A 12 6.93 -14.04 11.56
CA TRP A 12 5.92 -13.13 12.09
C TRP A 12 5.87 -11.81 11.31
N SER A 13 7.03 -11.19 11.11
CA SER A 13 7.17 -9.94 10.36
C SER A 13 6.66 -10.08 8.93
N PHE A 14 7.11 -11.14 8.25
CA PHE A 14 6.82 -11.36 6.84
C PHE A 14 5.36 -11.75 6.58
N CYS A 15 4.76 -12.55 7.47
CA CYS A 15 3.40 -13.05 7.29
C CYS A 15 2.31 -12.15 7.89
N LEU A 16 2.64 -11.27 8.84
CA LEU A 16 1.66 -10.41 9.51
C LEU A 16 1.95 -8.92 9.35
N VAL A 17 3.17 -8.49 9.63
CA VAL A 17 3.50 -7.05 9.59
C VAL A 17 3.53 -6.55 8.13
N LEU A 18 4.23 -7.26 7.25
CA LEU A 18 4.35 -6.87 5.84
C LEU A 18 2.99 -6.81 5.11
N PRO A 19 2.08 -7.80 5.27
CA PRO A 19 0.78 -7.73 4.61
C PRO A 19 -0.11 -6.63 5.21
N LEU A 20 0.05 -6.33 6.51
CA LEU A 20 -0.65 -5.20 7.13
C LEU A 20 -0.18 -3.85 6.58
N VAL A 21 1.13 -3.68 6.37
CA VAL A 21 1.69 -2.47 5.74
C VAL A 21 1.20 -2.35 4.28
N SER A 22 1.25 -3.45 3.52
CA SER A 22 0.70 -3.48 2.15
C SER A 22 -0.79 -3.17 2.13
N PHE A 23 -1.55 -3.66 3.11
CA PHE A 23 -2.97 -3.36 3.25
C PHE A 23 -3.22 -1.87 3.49
N VAL A 24 -2.49 -1.24 4.43
CA VAL A 24 -2.57 0.21 4.69
C VAL A 24 -2.23 1.01 3.44
N HIS A 25 -1.22 0.58 2.68
CA HIS A 25 -0.85 1.19 1.41
C HIS A 25 -2.00 1.14 0.39
N GLN A 26 -2.54 -0.06 0.12
CA GLN A 26 -3.64 -0.21 -0.82
C GLN A 26 -4.93 0.49 -0.38
N LEU A 27 -5.16 0.56 0.93
CA LEU A 27 -6.26 1.35 1.50
C LEU A 27 -6.10 2.83 1.17
N GLY A 28 -4.88 3.35 1.17
CA GLY A 28 -4.63 4.74 0.80
C GLY A 28 -5.07 5.07 -0.63
N HIS A 29 -4.73 4.23 -1.61
CA HIS A 29 -5.24 4.38 -2.97
C HIS A 29 -6.76 4.29 -3.02
N SER A 30 -7.33 3.33 -2.29
CA SER A 30 -8.78 3.10 -2.25
C SER A 30 -9.53 4.29 -1.70
N VAL A 31 -9.09 4.85 -0.57
CA VAL A 31 -9.72 6.02 0.04
C VAL A 31 -9.62 7.23 -0.89
N MET A 32 -8.45 7.49 -1.48
CA MET A 32 -8.31 8.59 -2.42
C MET A 32 -9.20 8.41 -3.66
N ALA A 33 -9.26 7.21 -4.23
CA ALA A 33 -10.13 6.91 -5.37
C ALA A 33 -11.61 7.14 -5.03
N ILE A 34 -12.07 6.72 -3.84
CA ILE A 34 -13.45 6.94 -3.37
C ILE A 34 -13.75 8.43 -3.18
N ILE A 35 -12.82 9.21 -2.62
CA ILE A 35 -12.98 10.67 -2.44
C ILE A 35 -13.21 11.35 -3.80
N PHE A 36 -12.53 10.91 -4.85
CA PHE A 36 -12.71 11.42 -6.21
C PHE A 36 -13.85 10.74 -7.00
N GLY A 37 -14.66 9.92 -6.32
CA GLY A 37 -15.87 9.29 -6.87
C GLY A 37 -15.60 8.05 -7.75
N GLY A 38 -14.41 7.46 -7.66
CA GLY A 38 -14.04 6.23 -8.33
C GLY A 38 -14.69 4.99 -7.70
N LYS A 39 -14.90 3.96 -8.52
CA LYS A 39 -15.26 2.62 -8.06
C LYS A 39 -13.99 1.84 -7.79
N VAL A 40 -13.82 1.32 -6.58
CA VAL A 40 -12.63 0.57 -6.17
C VAL A 40 -12.93 -0.91 -6.07
N ASP A 41 -12.10 -1.72 -6.71
CA ASP A 41 -12.01 -3.16 -6.54
C ASP A 41 -10.68 -3.50 -5.86
N PHE A 42 -10.80 -3.97 -4.62
CA PHE A 42 -9.66 -4.23 -3.76
C PHE A 42 -9.34 -5.72 -3.74
N THR A 43 -8.10 -6.09 -4.07
CA THR A 43 -7.66 -7.48 -4.06
C THR A 43 -6.40 -7.65 -3.22
N ILE A 44 -6.49 -8.36 -2.10
CA ILE A 44 -5.34 -8.80 -1.31
C ILE A 44 -4.86 -10.15 -1.84
N GLY A 45 -3.58 -10.26 -2.14
CA GLY A 45 -2.89 -11.49 -2.47
C GLY A 45 -2.80 -11.82 -3.96
N ARG A 46 -2.11 -12.92 -4.24
CA ARG A 46 -2.11 -13.60 -5.54
C ARG A 46 -2.64 -15.04 -5.43
N GLY A 47 -3.01 -15.63 -6.56
CA GLY A 47 -3.51 -17.01 -6.64
C GLY A 47 -5.03 -17.16 -6.56
N LYS A 48 -5.50 -18.29 -6.00
CA LYS A 48 -6.92 -18.64 -5.95
C LYS A 48 -7.67 -17.72 -4.97
N THR A 49 -8.86 -17.27 -5.34
CA THR A 49 -9.68 -16.45 -4.42
C THR A 49 -10.22 -17.35 -3.32
N ILE A 50 -9.86 -17.07 -2.07
CA ILE A 50 -10.36 -17.80 -0.89
C ILE A 50 -11.65 -17.15 -0.40
N LEU A 51 -11.69 -15.82 -0.39
CA LEU A 51 -12.82 -15.07 0.13
C LEU A 51 -13.15 -13.92 -0.81
N LYS A 52 -14.43 -13.78 -1.15
CA LYS A 52 -14.95 -12.68 -1.97
C LYS A 52 -16.11 -12.04 -1.23
N MET A 53 -15.93 -10.80 -0.80
CA MET A 53 -16.97 -9.98 -0.19
C MET A 53 -17.21 -8.77 -1.09
N GLY A 54 -18.14 -8.92 -2.04
CA GLY A 54 -18.45 -7.90 -3.04
C GLY A 54 -17.24 -7.54 -3.90
N LYS A 55 -16.75 -6.31 -3.76
CA LYS A 55 -15.59 -5.73 -4.47
C LYS A 55 -14.25 -6.02 -3.79
N PHE A 56 -14.28 -6.65 -2.62
CA PHE A 56 -13.11 -7.08 -1.87
C PHE A 56 -12.81 -8.56 -2.13
N LYS A 57 -11.59 -8.88 -2.55
CA LYS A 57 -11.13 -10.24 -2.82
C LYS A 57 -9.89 -10.54 -1.99
N ILE A 58 -9.90 -11.65 -1.27
CA ILE A 58 -8.72 -12.21 -0.61
C ILE A 58 -8.30 -13.46 -1.38
N LYS A 59 -7.05 -13.49 -1.83
CA LYS A 59 -6.45 -14.64 -2.52
C LYS A 59 -5.55 -15.43 -1.59
N SER A 60 -5.25 -16.67 -2.00
CA SER A 60 -4.55 -17.66 -1.20
C SER A 60 -3.17 -17.26 -0.74
N VAL A 61 -2.50 -16.41 -1.51
CA VAL A 61 -1.17 -15.91 -1.20
C VAL A 61 -1.28 -14.44 -0.83
N TYR A 62 -1.95 -14.16 0.28
CA TYR A 62 -2.29 -12.81 0.77
C TYR A 62 -1.08 -11.98 1.15
N PHE A 63 0.05 -12.62 1.47
CA PHE A 63 1.26 -11.97 1.96
C PHE A 63 2.20 -11.48 0.85
N LEU A 64 1.98 -11.90 -0.40
CA LEU A 64 2.92 -11.64 -1.50
C LEU A 64 2.67 -10.34 -2.24
N ASP A 65 1.41 -9.90 -2.32
CA ASP A 65 1.04 -8.74 -3.12
C ASP A 65 -0.36 -8.26 -2.75
N SER A 66 -0.68 -7.00 -2.94
CA SER A 66 -2.06 -6.50 -2.85
C SER A 66 -2.24 -5.43 -3.89
N PHE A 67 -3.35 -5.49 -4.64
CA PHE A 67 -3.64 -4.60 -5.75
C PHE A 67 -4.96 -3.87 -5.56
N CYS A 68 -4.95 -2.58 -5.84
CA CYS A 68 -6.14 -1.74 -5.92
C CYS A 68 -6.41 -1.35 -7.38
N LYS A 69 -7.46 -1.90 -7.98
CA LYS A 69 -7.96 -1.41 -9.27
C LYS A 69 -9.06 -0.41 -9.01
N TYR A 70 -8.96 0.77 -9.61
CA TYR A 70 -10.03 1.75 -9.59
C TYR A 70 -10.51 2.06 -11.00
N GLU A 71 -11.81 2.30 -11.14
CA GLU A 71 -12.45 2.64 -12.41
C GLU A 71 -13.35 3.87 -12.23
N ASN A 72 -13.54 4.63 -13.32
CA ASN A 72 -14.55 5.69 -13.42
C ASN A 72 -14.45 6.76 -12.31
N LEU A 73 -13.33 7.47 -12.24
CA LEU A 73 -13.22 8.67 -11.41
C LEU A 73 -14.22 9.74 -11.90
N LYS A 74 -15.06 10.26 -11.01
CA LYS A 74 -16.02 11.32 -11.35
C LYS A 74 -15.32 12.63 -11.69
N ASN A 75 -14.17 12.89 -11.05
CA ASN A 75 -13.31 14.01 -11.37
C ASN A 75 -12.07 13.50 -12.11
N ASP A 76 -12.21 13.30 -13.43
CA ASP A 76 -11.14 12.83 -14.32
C ASP A 76 -10.17 13.97 -14.67
N SER A 77 -9.29 14.26 -13.73
CA SER A 77 -8.20 15.20 -13.92
C SER A 77 -6.86 14.53 -13.67
N ARG A 78 -5.81 15.00 -14.35
CA ARG A 78 -4.43 14.52 -14.11
C ARG A 78 -4.05 14.63 -12.64
N PHE A 79 -4.53 15.67 -11.96
CA PHE A 79 -4.28 15.85 -10.54
C PHE A 79 -5.00 14.80 -9.69
N SER A 80 -6.27 14.49 -9.99
CA SER A 80 -7.03 13.45 -9.28
C SER A 80 -6.31 12.11 -9.35
N HIS A 81 -5.88 11.70 -10.53
CA HIS A 81 -5.13 10.46 -10.72
C HIS A 81 -3.80 10.47 -9.96
N ALA A 82 -3.04 11.57 -10.01
CA ALA A 82 -1.81 11.71 -9.25
C ALA A 82 -2.03 11.59 -7.72
N VAL A 83 -3.11 12.16 -7.19
CA VAL A 83 -3.45 12.04 -5.76
C VAL A 83 -3.87 10.60 -5.41
N VAL A 84 -4.57 9.91 -6.31
CA VAL A 84 -4.90 8.49 -6.12
C VAL A 84 -3.64 7.63 -6.06
N TYR A 85 -2.68 7.81 -6.98
CA TYR A 85 -1.39 7.11 -6.90
C TYR A 85 -0.56 7.55 -5.68
N ALA A 86 -0.65 8.79 -5.23
CA ALA A 86 0.01 9.20 -3.99
C ALA A 86 -0.65 8.62 -2.72
N GLY A 87 -1.89 8.13 -2.83
CA GLY A 87 -2.71 7.68 -1.71
C GLY A 87 -2.02 6.65 -0.82
N GLY A 88 -1.42 5.61 -1.39
CA GLY A 88 -0.75 4.57 -0.62
C GLY A 88 0.48 5.07 0.13
N VAL A 89 1.29 5.93 -0.49
CA VAL A 89 2.44 6.57 0.16
C VAL A 89 1.96 7.47 1.31
N LEU A 90 0.95 8.30 1.05
CA LEU A 90 0.40 9.22 2.05
C LEU A 90 -0.16 8.48 3.26
N PHE A 91 -0.85 7.35 3.05
CA PHE A 91 -1.38 6.56 4.16
C PHE A 91 -0.29 5.88 4.97
N ASN A 92 0.75 5.32 4.34
CA ASN A 92 1.88 4.77 5.07
C ASN A 92 2.65 5.87 5.85
N LEU A 93 2.85 7.04 5.26
CA LEU A 93 3.44 8.18 5.98
C LEU A 93 2.57 8.61 7.17
N LEU A 94 1.26 8.71 6.97
CA LEU A 94 0.32 9.06 8.03
C LEU A 94 0.37 8.06 9.19
N THR A 95 0.37 6.76 8.90
CA THR A 95 0.45 5.74 9.95
C THR A 95 1.78 5.74 10.67
N ILE A 96 2.89 6.01 9.98
CA ILE A 96 4.20 6.23 10.63
C ILE A 96 4.10 7.35 11.68
N PHE A 97 3.54 8.50 11.31
CA PHE A 97 3.40 9.63 12.24
C PHE A 97 2.45 9.31 13.40
N ILE A 98 1.34 8.62 13.14
CA ILE A 98 0.39 8.23 14.18
C ILE A 98 1.04 7.28 15.19
N ILE A 99 1.69 6.21 14.71
CA ILE A 99 2.32 5.21 15.59
C ILE A 99 3.42 5.86 16.44
N ASN A 100 4.32 6.64 15.81
CA ASN A 100 5.37 7.34 16.56
C ASN A 100 4.80 8.36 17.55
N GLY A 101 3.77 9.11 17.16
CA GLY A 101 3.09 10.06 18.05
C GLY A 101 2.47 9.37 19.27
N PHE A 102 1.86 8.19 19.09
CA PHE A 102 1.29 7.42 20.19
C PHE A 102 2.35 6.79 21.09
N ILE A 103 3.49 6.36 20.55
CA ILE A 103 4.62 5.90 21.36
C ILE A 103 5.17 7.07 22.21
N MET A 104 5.38 8.24 21.60
CA MET A 104 5.84 9.44 22.30
C MET A 104 4.87 9.91 23.39
N ALA A 105 3.56 9.71 23.18
CA ALA A 105 2.52 10.01 24.16
C ALA A 105 2.34 8.93 25.24
N ASN A 106 3.14 7.85 25.21
CA ASN A 106 3.01 6.66 26.07
C ASN A 106 1.63 5.97 25.99
N ILE A 107 0.93 6.12 24.86
CA ILE A 107 -0.35 5.45 24.58
C ILE A 107 -0.11 4.04 24.04
N LEU A 108 0.90 3.87 23.19
CA LEU A 108 1.35 2.59 22.65
C LEU A 108 2.72 2.21 23.22
N PRO A 109 2.96 0.93 23.53
CA PRO A 109 4.28 0.47 23.91
C PRO A 109 5.23 0.48 22.71
N GLU A 110 6.52 0.75 22.96
CA GLU A 110 7.59 0.57 21.99
C GLU A 110 7.93 -0.93 21.87
N ASP A 111 7.03 -1.69 21.23
CA ASP A 111 7.22 -3.12 21.01
C ASP A 111 7.82 -3.42 19.62
N ILE A 112 8.24 -4.68 19.45
CA ILE A 112 8.84 -5.14 18.20
C ILE A 112 7.89 -5.00 17.01
N PHE A 113 6.58 -5.09 17.25
CA PHE A 113 5.56 -4.96 16.21
C PHE A 113 5.50 -3.52 15.69
N CYS A 114 5.39 -2.52 16.57
CA CYS A 114 5.34 -1.12 16.20
C CYS A 114 6.63 -0.70 15.48
N TYR A 115 7.78 -1.14 15.99
CA TYR A 115 9.06 -0.88 15.34
C TYR A 115 9.13 -1.48 13.92
N GLN A 116 8.77 -2.75 13.76
CA GLN A 116 8.77 -3.42 12.46
C GLN A 116 7.74 -2.81 11.51
N PHE A 117 6.56 -2.45 12.00
CA PHE A 117 5.52 -1.83 11.21
C PHE A 117 5.99 -0.50 10.62
N VAL A 118 6.52 0.40 11.47
CA VAL A 118 7.10 1.68 11.02
C VAL A 118 8.24 1.45 10.03
N TYR A 119 9.14 0.51 10.32
CA TYR A 119 10.27 0.19 9.44
C TYR A 119 9.82 -0.27 8.05
N PHE A 120 8.87 -1.21 7.98
CA PHE A 120 8.31 -1.68 6.71
C PHE A 120 7.48 -0.61 6.00
N SER A 121 6.76 0.24 6.72
CA SER A 121 6.05 1.38 6.12
C SER A 121 7.01 2.36 5.46
N VAL A 122 8.13 2.69 6.11
CA VAL A 122 9.18 3.56 5.52
C VAL A 122 9.77 2.89 4.27
N TYR A 123 10.07 1.60 4.37
CA TYR A 123 10.53 0.80 3.23
C TYR A 123 9.54 0.90 2.06
N TYR A 124 8.24 0.64 2.30
CA TYR A 124 7.20 0.74 1.27
C TYR A 124 7.13 2.13 0.64
N VAL A 125 7.15 3.20 1.45
CA VAL A 125 7.11 4.59 0.96
C VAL A 125 8.26 4.87 0.00
N ILE A 126 9.48 4.47 0.36
CA ILE A 126 10.66 4.70 -0.50
C ILE A 126 10.49 3.94 -1.82
N PHE A 127 10.21 2.64 -1.77
CA PHE A 127 10.15 1.81 -2.96
C PHE A 127 8.96 2.13 -3.88
N SER A 128 7.82 2.54 -3.33
CA SER A 128 6.67 3.00 -4.11
C SER A 128 6.94 4.35 -4.80
N LEU A 129 7.73 5.24 -4.21
CA LEU A 129 8.10 6.53 -4.83
C LEU A 129 9.23 6.44 -5.86
N LEU A 130 10.03 5.37 -5.86
CA LEU A 130 11.05 5.17 -6.88
C LEU A 130 10.38 5.04 -8.26
N PRO A 131 10.78 5.78 -9.30
CA PRO A 131 10.10 5.80 -10.59
C PRO A 131 10.42 4.57 -11.45
N ILE A 132 9.96 3.39 -11.01
CA ILE A 132 10.18 2.08 -11.62
C ILE A 132 8.96 1.67 -12.46
N GLN A 133 9.22 1.16 -13.66
CA GLN A 133 8.21 0.52 -14.51
C GLN A 133 8.35 -1.00 -14.34
N TYR A 134 7.31 -1.68 -13.87
CA TYR A 134 7.36 -3.14 -13.66
C TYR A 134 6.95 -3.92 -14.92
N THR A 135 5.91 -3.46 -15.60
CA THR A 135 5.40 -4.03 -16.86
C THR A 135 4.94 -2.92 -17.80
N GLU A 136 4.52 -3.21 -19.03
CA GLU A 136 3.90 -2.20 -19.92
C GLU A 136 2.68 -1.51 -19.29
N THR A 137 1.97 -2.17 -18.37
CA THR A 137 0.70 -1.71 -17.80
C THR A 137 0.73 -1.36 -16.32
N SER A 138 1.77 -1.77 -15.58
CA SER A 138 1.93 -1.44 -14.15
C SER A 138 3.29 -0.80 -13.85
N ALA A 139 3.27 0.16 -12.95
CA ALA A 139 4.40 0.97 -12.57
C ALA A 139 4.21 1.44 -11.14
N SER A 140 5.34 1.59 -10.44
CA SER A 140 5.39 2.19 -9.10
C SER A 140 4.61 3.50 -9.04
N ASP A 141 4.09 3.84 -7.86
CA ASP A 141 3.33 5.08 -7.67
C ASP A 141 4.09 6.31 -8.12
N GLY A 142 5.39 6.40 -7.80
CA GLY A 142 6.25 7.50 -8.23
C GLY A 142 6.30 7.63 -9.75
N ARG A 143 6.39 6.50 -10.47
CA ARG A 143 6.35 6.49 -11.94
C ARG A 143 4.97 6.83 -12.48
N ALA A 144 3.91 6.32 -11.87
CA ALA A 144 2.52 6.58 -12.26
C ALA A 144 2.16 8.07 -12.08
N ILE A 145 2.55 8.67 -10.96
CA ILE A 145 2.42 10.11 -10.68
C ILE A 145 3.15 10.93 -11.74
N TYR A 146 4.42 10.60 -12.02
CA TYR A 146 5.21 11.29 -13.04
C TYR A 146 4.55 11.19 -14.43
N ASN A 147 4.10 9.99 -14.81
CA ASN A 147 3.50 9.74 -16.11
C ASN A 147 2.19 10.51 -16.31
N VAL A 148 1.33 10.54 -15.31
CA VAL A 148 0.06 11.27 -15.38
C VAL A 148 0.28 12.78 -15.39
N LEU A 149 1.15 13.30 -14.52
CA LEU A 149 1.39 14.75 -14.47
C LEU A 149 2.09 15.26 -15.72
N ARG A 150 3.08 14.53 -16.24
CA ARG A 150 3.88 14.94 -17.40
C ARG A 150 3.22 14.63 -18.74
N TYR A 151 2.65 13.44 -18.89
CA TYR A 151 2.15 12.94 -20.18
C TYR A 151 0.64 12.71 -20.22
N GLY A 152 -0.06 12.77 -19.08
CA GLY A 152 -1.48 12.44 -19.00
C GLY A 152 -1.79 10.97 -19.22
N LYS A 153 -0.80 10.08 -19.11
CA LYS A 153 -0.96 8.63 -19.29
C LYS A 153 -1.28 7.97 -17.96
N THR A 154 -2.46 7.38 -17.85
CA THR A 154 -2.89 6.59 -16.69
C THR A 154 -2.34 5.17 -16.77
N CYS A 155 -1.91 4.63 -15.63
CA CYS A 155 -1.49 3.23 -15.46
C CYS A 155 -2.29 2.61 -14.29
N ASP A 156 -2.32 1.28 -14.19
CA ASP A 156 -2.84 0.65 -12.98
C ASP A 156 -1.83 0.90 -11.84
N PRO A 157 -2.26 1.35 -10.63
CA PRO A 157 -1.40 1.36 -9.46
C PRO A 157 -0.97 -0.06 -9.11
N ASP A 158 0.24 -0.21 -8.57
CA ASP A 158 0.68 -1.46 -7.94
C ASP A 158 0.01 -1.69 -6.59
#